data_AF-Q504N7-F1
#
_entry.id   AF-Q504N7-F1
#
_cell.length_a   1.000
_cell.length_b   1.000
_cell.length_c   1.000
_cell.angle_alpha   90.00
_cell.angle_beta   90.00
_cell.angle_gamma   90.00
#
_symmetry.space_group_name_H-M   'P 1'
#
loop_
_entity.id
_entity.type
_entity.pdbx_description
1 polymer ?
#
loop_
_entity_poly.entity_id
_entity_poly.type
_entity_poly.pdbx_seq_one_letter_code
_entity_poly.pdbx_strand_id
1 'polypeptide(L)'
;MVNEYKRIVLLTGLMGINDHDFRMVKSLLSKELKLNKMQDEYDRVKIADLMEDKFPKDAGVVQLIKLYKQIPGLGDIANKLKNEKAKAKRKGKGKRKTAAKRQRQEEPSTSQPMSTTNEDAEPESGRSTPDTQVAQLSLPTASRRNQAIQISPTIASSSGQTSSRSSETLQSIIQSPETPTRSSSRILDPPVSLGTAYSSAQALGVLLATPAKRQRLKNVPKEPSEENGYQQGSKKVMVLKVTEPFAYDMKGEKMFHATVATETEFFRVKVFDIVLKEKFIPNKVLTISNYVGCNGFINIYSASSVSEVNDGEPMNIPLSLRKSANRTPKINYLCSKRRGIFVNGVFTVCKKEERGYYICYEIGDDTGMMEVEVYGRLTNIACNPGDKLRLML
;
A
#
# COMPACT_ATOMS: atom_id res chain seq x y z
N MET A 1 -3.92 27.50 6.04
CA MET A 1 -2.77 27.32 5.13
C MET A 1 -1.95 26.14 5.68
N VAL A 2 -1.71 25.07 4.91
CA VAL A 2 -0.98 23.90 5.45
C VAL A 2 0.48 24.25 5.68
N ASN A 3 1.01 23.90 6.85
CA ASN A 3 2.41 24.10 7.20
C ASN A 3 3.31 23.17 6.38
N GLU A 4 4.21 23.76 5.60
CA GLU A 4 5.16 23.03 4.74
C GLU A 4 6.03 22.06 5.55
N TYR A 5 6.37 22.38 6.81
CA TYR A 5 7.13 21.48 7.67
C TYR A 5 6.29 20.32 8.22
N LYS A 6 5.02 20.54 8.58
CA LYS A 6 4.09 19.46 8.96
C LYS A 6 3.93 18.46 7.82
N ARG A 7 3.77 18.96 6.59
CA ARG A 7 3.72 18.13 5.37
C ARG A 7 4.97 17.25 5.22
N ILE A 8 6.15 17.77 5.56
CA ILE A 8 7.43 17.04 5.54
C ILE A 8 7.48 15.98 6.65
N VAL A 9 7.12 16.32 7.90
CA VAL A 9 7.04 15.36 9.02
C VAL A 9 6.12 14.20 8.68
N LEU A 10 4.92 14.49 8.19
CA LEU A 10 3.92 13.49 7.90
C LEU A 10 4.34 12.60 6.70
N LEU A 11 4.52 13.17 5.51
CA LEU A 11 4.74 12.40 4.28
C LEU A 11 6.15 11.79 4.18
N THR A 12 7.19 12.53 4.57
CA THR A 12 8.59 12.06 4.45
C THR A 12 9.07 11.36 5.71
N GLY A 13 8.60 11.79 6.88
CA GLY A 13 9.03 11.27 8.18
C GLY A 13 8.24 10.06 8.65
N LEU A 14 7.01 10.27 9.11
CA LEU A 14 6.21 9.29 9.85
C LEU A 14 5.54 8.26 8.93
N MET A 15 5.16 8.65 7.71
CA MET A 15 4.62 7.75 6.69
C MET A 15 5.73 7.09 5.85
N GLY A 16 6.93 7.67 5.81
CA GLY A 16 8.10 7.11 5.14
C GLY A 16 8.71 5.88 5.83
N ILE A 17 8.24 5.53 7.03
CA ILE A 17 8.71 4.40 7.85
C ILE A 17 7.63 3.33 8.03
N ASN A 18 8.06 2.08 8.22
CA ASN A 18 7.17 0.95 8.48
C ASN A 18 6.51 1.05 9.88
N ASP A 19 5.57 0.15 10.19
CA ASP A 19 4.81 0.22 11.45
C ASP A 19 5.62 -0.10 12.71
N HIS A 20 6.67 -0.91 12.60
CA HIS A 20 7.55 -1.24 13.73
C HIS A 20 8.40 -0.03 14.10
N ASP A 21 9.04 0.59 13.10
CA ASP A 21 9.80 1.82 13.27
C ASP A 21 8.91 2.96 13.77
N PHE A 22 7.66 3.08 13.25
CA PHE A 22 6.73 4.08 13.74
C PHE A 22 6.33 3.84 15.21
N ARG A 23 6.17 2.58 15.64
CA ARG A 23 5.91 2.24 17.05
C ARG A 23 7.10 2.60 17.95
N MET A 24 8.33 2.33 17.49
CA MET A 24 9.56 2.74 18.18
C MET A 24 9.70 4.27 18.27
N VAL A 25 9.51 4.98 17.16
CA VAL A 25 9.53 6.46 17.08
C VAL A 25 8.46 7.08 18.00
N LYS A 26 7.23 6.56 17.97
CA LYS A 26 6.13 6.99 18.86
C LYS A 26 6.45 6.76 20.34
N SER A 27 7.05 5.61 20.67
CA SER A 27 7.47 5.31 22.04
C SER A 27 8.62 6.22 22.51
N LEU A 28 9.56 6.56 21.63
CA LEU A 28 10.68 7.44 21.97
C LEU A 28 10.25 8.91 22.12
N LEU A 29 9.31 9.39 21.30
CA LEU A 29 8.71 10.72 21.39
C LEU A 29 7.67 10.87 22.52
N SER A 30 7.37 9.81 23.28
CA SER A 30 6.23 9.80 24.20
C SER A 30 6.37 10.82 25.33
N LYS A 31 7.60 11.13 25.75
CA LYS A 31 7.89 12.12 26.80
C LYS A 31 7.76 13.55 26.26
N GLU A 32 8.35 13.85 25.10
CA GLU A 32 8.28 15.18 24.50
C GLU A 32 6.85 15.58 24.12
N LEU A 33 6.09 14.64 23.53
CA LEU A 33 4.71 14.87 23.08
C LEU A 33 3.66 14.67 24.19
N LYS A 34 4.07 14.31 25.43
CA LYS A 34 3.19 14.01 26.56
C LYS A 34 2.09 12.98 26.23
N LEU A 35 2.44 11.93 25.48
CA LEU A 35 1.46 10.91 25.07
C LEU A 35 0.89 10.17 26.30
N ASN A 36 -0.42 9.93 26.31
CA ASN A 36 -1.07 9.18 27.37
C ASN A 36 -0.67 7.69 27.36
N LYS A 37 -1.13 6.90 28.34
CA LYS A 37 -0.82 5.45 28.41
C LYS A 37 -1.43 4.64 27.25
N MET A 38 -2.46 5.14 26.58
CA MET A 38 -3.10 4.51 25.41
C MET A 38 -2.35 4.87 24.11
N GLN A 39 -1.05 4.56 24.05
CA GLN A 39 -0.20 4.95 22.92
C GLN A 39 -0.74 4.47 21.56
N ASP A 40 -1.48 3.37 21.51
CA ASP A 40 -2.08 2.84 20.29
C ASP A 40 -3.16 3.74 19.66
N GLU A 41 -3.74 4.68 20.43
CA GLU A 41 -4.67 5.68 19.90
C GLU A 41 -3.98 6.70 18.95
N TYR A 42 -2.68 6.94 19.11
CA TYR A 42 -1.95 7.92 18.30
C TYR A 42 -1.47 7.32 16.98
N ASP A 43 -2.20 7.64 15.91
CA ASP A 43 -1.84 7.37 14.53
C ASP A 43 -0.75 8.33 13.98
N ARG A 44 -0.31 8.12 12.74
CA ARG A 44 0.76 8.93 12.10
C ARG A 44 0.37 10.40 11.89
N VAL A 45 -0.92 10.70 11.75
CA VAL A 45 -1.43 12.07 11.56
C VAL A 45 -1.47 12.78 12.90
N LYS A 46 -2.06 12.16 13.94
CA LYS A 46 -2.07 12.69 15.32
C LYS A 46 -0.66 13.00 15.85
N ILE A 47 0.34 12.16 15.55
CA ILE A 47 1.73 12.46 15.91
C ILE A 47 2.29 13.66 15.13
N ALA A 48 1.95 13.83 13.85
CA ALA A 48 2.32 15.04 13.08
C ALA A 48 1.60 16.31 13.57
N ASP A 49 0.36 16.20 14.06
CA ASP A 49 -0.37 17.30 14.71
C ASP A 49 0.32 17.72 16.01
N LEU A 50 0.54 16.77 16.92
CA LEU A 50 1.24 17.03 18.19
C LEU A 50 2.67 17.54 17.99
N MET A 51 3.36 17.12 16.93
CA MET A 51 4.68 17.65 16.58
C MET A 51 4.63 19.07 16.00
N GLU A 52 3.54 19.46 15.32
CA GLU A 52 3.31 20.86 14.93
C GLU A 52 3.11 21.75 16.17
N ASP A 53 2.19 21.37 17.05
CA ASP A 53 1.87 22.12 18.27
C ASP A 53 3.08 22.24 19.22
N LYS A 54 3.84 21.14 19.38
CA LYS A 54 5.00 21.09 20.27
C LYS A 54 6.21 21.88 19.74
N PHE A 55 6.36 21.97 18.42
CA PHE A 55 7.56 22.52 17.78
C PHE A 55 7.20 23.53 16.67
N PRO A 56 6.47 24.62 16.96
CA PRO A 56 5.86 25.49 15.94
C PRO A 56 6.84 26.18 14.98
N LYS A 57 8.14 26.23 15.31
CA LYS A 57 9.19 26.81 14.45
C LYS A 57 9.55 25.93 13.24
N ASP A 58 9.35 24.61 13.32
CA ASP A 58 9.68 23.67 12.23
C ASP A 58 8.86 22.37 12.22
N ALA A 59 7.71 22.35 12.90
CA ALA A 59 6.87 21.18 13.16
C ALA A 59 7.63 19.94 13.69
N GLY A 60 8.81 20.12 14.30
CA GLY A 60 9.59 19.03 14.87
C GLY A 60 10.46 18.28 13.87
N VAL A 61 10.64 18.78 12.63
CA VAL A 61 11.50 18.14 11.63
C VAL A 61 12.94 17.94 12.16
N VAL A 62 13.49 18.87 12.94
CA VAL A 62 14.81 18.68 13.58
C VAL A 62 14.81 17.61 14.67
N GLN A 63 13.74 17.49 15.46
CA GLN A 63 13.63 16.41 16.46
C GLN A 63 13.57 15.05 15.76
N LEU A 64 12.82 14.95 14.67
CA LEU A 64 12.73 13.72 13.87
C LEU A 64 14.06 13.36 13.20
N ILE A 65 14.79 14.33 12.63
CA ILE A 65 16.14 14.12 12.09
C ILE A 65 17.13 13.68 13.18
N LYS A 66 17.05 14.24 14.39
CA LYS A 66 17.89 13.82 15.52
C LYS A 66 17.59 12.38 15.92
N LEU A 67 16.31 12.05 16.08
CA LEU A 67 15.83 10.72 16.48
C LEU A 67 16.17 9.64 15.44
N TYR A 68 15.91 9.89 14.15
CA TYR A 68 16.13 8.91 13.07
C TYR A 68 17.63 8.64 12.82
N LYS A 69 18.54 9.49 13.33
CA LYS A 69 19.98 9.21 13.36
C LYS A 69 20.42 8.28 14.49
N GLN A 70 19.60 8.14 15.54
CA GLN A 70 19.88 7.25 16.68
C GLN A 70 19.26 5.86 16.48
N ILE A 71 18.38 5.69 15.49
CA ILE A 71 17.69 4.44 15.19
C ILE A 71 18.37 3.77 13.98
N PRO A 72 18.90 2.54 14.11
CA PRO A 72 19.45 1.77 13.00
C PRO A 72 18.47 1.66 11.83
N GLY A 73 18.96 1.83 10.60
CA GLY A 73 18.15 1.77 9.37
C GLY A 73 17.41 3.07 8.98
N LEU A 74 17.18 4.02 9.89
CA LEU A 74 16.44 5.26 9.57
C LEU A 74 17.30 6.42 9.04
N GLY A 75 18.61 6.24 8.93
CA GLY A 75 19.57 7.28 8.50
C GLY A 75 19.24 7.91 7.13
N ASP A 76 18.82 7.10 6.16
CA ASP A 76 18.43 7.61 4.83
C ASP A 76 17.20 8.52 4.89
N ILE A 77 16.26 8.24 5.80
CA ILE A 77 15.06 9.04 5.96
C ILE A 77 15.38 10.32 6.74
N ALA A 78 16.32 10.28 7.69
CA ALA A 78 16.90 11.49 8.29
C ALA A 78 17.56 12.39 7.24
N ASN A 79 18.25 11.81 6.25
CA ASN A 79 18.84 12.53 5.12
C ASN A 79 17.77 13.10 4.17
N LYS A 80 16.72 12.34 3.82
CA LYS A 80 15.57 12.83 3.05
C LYS A 80 14.88 14.01 3.76
N LEU A 81 14.61 13.91 5.06
CA LEU A 81 14.06 14.98 5.89
C LEU A 81 14.94 16.25 5.91
N LYS A 82 16.27 16.09 6.04
CA LYS A 82 17.23 17.20 5.97
C LYS A 82 17.14 17.94 4.62
N ASN A 83 17.03 17.19 3.52
CA ASN A 83 16.94 17.73 2.17
C ASN A 83 15.60 18.45 1.93
N GLU A 84 14.47 17.87 2.32
CA GLU A 84 13.17 18.54 2.21
C GLU A 84 13.09 19.81 3.08
N LYS A 85 13.66 19.79 4.31
CA LYS A 85 13.75 21.00 5.15
C LYS A 85 14.56 22.11 4.46
N ALA A 86 15.61 21.77 3.72
CA ALA A 86 16.39 22.73 2.95
C ALA A 86 15.59 23.29 1.75
N LYS A 87 14.83 22.45 1.03
CA LYS A 87 13.93 22.88 -0.06
C LYS A 87 12.85 23.86 0.46
N ALA A 88 12.20 23.54 1.57
CA ALA A 88 11.20 24.40 2.21
C ALA A 88 11.77 25.78 2.60
N LYS A 89 12.95 25.82 3.22
CA LYS A 89 13.64 27.09 3.54
C LYS A 89 13.97 27.93 2.30
N ARG A 90 14.31 27.30 1.17
CA ARG A 90 14.56 28.01 -0.10
C ARG A 90 13.28 28.66 -0.66
N LYS A 91 12.14 27.94 -0.68
CA LYS A 91 10.84 28.50 -1.07
C LYS A 91 10.48 29.76 -0.26
N GLY A 92 10.66 29.70 1.06
CA GLY A 92 10.37 30.82 1.97
C GLY A 92 11.24 32.05 1.74
N LYS A 93 12.55 31.88 1.49
CA LYS A 93 13.46 33.01 1.21
C LYS A 93 13.24 33.63 -0.17
N GLY A 94 12.88 32.84 -1.19
CA GLY A 94 12.63 33.34 -2.55
C GLY A 94 11.54 34.42 -2.60
N LYS A 95 10.41 34.18 -1.93
CA LYS A 95 9.24 35.09 -1.97
C LYS A 95 9.47 36.47 -1.34
N ARG A 96 10.56 36.69 -0.59
CA ARG A 96 10.90 37.99 0.02
C ARG A 96 11.92 38.84 -0.74
N LYS A 97 12.66 38.30 -1.72
CA LYS A 97 13.66 39.10 -2.48
C LYS A 97 13.11 39.79 -3.72
N THR A 98 11.99 39.35 -4.29
CA THR A 98 11.45 39.90 -5.55
C THR A 98 10.55 41.13 -5.37
N ALA A 99 10.11 41.44 -4.15
CA ALA A 99 9.20 42.55 -3.87
C ALA A 99 9.90 43.89 -3.53
N ALA A 100 11.22 43.87 -3.30
CA ALA A 100 11.98 44.99 -2.72
C ALA A 100 13.00 45.63 -3.69
N LYS A 101 12.81 45.48 -5.01
CA LYS A 101 13.78 45.94 -6.04
C LYS A 101 13.14 46.59 -7.27
N ARG A 102 12.07 47.38 -7.08
CA ARG A 102 11.38 48.14 -8.15
C ARG A 102 11.28 49.65 -7.89
N GLN A 103 12.10 50.19 -6.97
CA GLN A 103 12.03 51.61 -6.61
C GLN A 103 13.42 52.18 -6.25
N ARG A 104 14.22 52.44 -7.29
CA ARG A 104 15.23 53.50 -7.40
C ARG A 104 15.70 53.56 -8.86
N GLN A 105 15.94 54.78 -9.32
CA GLN A 105 16.24 55.16 -10.71
C GLN A 105 17.73 54.99 -11.06
N GLU A 106 18.09 55.41 -12.29
CA GLU A 106 19.30 56.17 -12.69
C GLU A 106 20.49 56.19 -11.69
N GLU A 107 21.74 55.91 -12.06
CA GLU A 107 22.41 55.82 -13.38
C GLU A 107 23.62 54.81 -13.33
N PRO A 108 24.32 54.51 -14.44
CA PRO A 108 25.39 53.50 -14.48
C PRO A 108 26.81 54.08 -14.26
N SER A 109 27.78 53.25 -13.82
CA SER A 109 29.02 52.92 -14.57
C SER A 109 30.21 52.40 -13.70
N THR A 110 30.93 51.39 -14.24
CA THR A 110 32.40 51.13 -14.12
C THR A 110 33.05 50.45 -12.87
N SER A 111 34.06 49.61 -13.20
CA SER A 111 35.23 49.06 -12.45
C SER A 111 35.08 48.19 -11.16
N GLN A 112 35.12 46.87 -11.39
CA GLN A 112 35.96 45.77 -10.83
C GLN A 112 36.68 45.77 -9.43
N PRO A 113 37.11 44.59 -8.90
CA PRO A 113 37.52 44.40 -7.48
C PRO A 113 38.92 43.76 -7.22
N MET A 114 39.48 43.89 -5.99
CA MET A 114 40.15 42.81 -5.19
C MET A 114 40.86 43.31 -3.90
N SER A 115 40.72 42.57 -2.77
CA SER A 115 41.60 42.40 -1.57
C SER A 115 40.76 41.69 -0.45
N THR A 116 41.15 40.69 0.36
CA THR A 116 42.39 40.27 1.10
C THR A 116 42.60 41.12 2.38
N THR A 117 42.84 40.63 3.61
CA THR A 117 43.28 39.30 4.15
C THR A 117 42.79 39.09 5.63
N ASN A 118 43.33 38.09 6.35
CA ASN A 118 43.36 37.81 7.82
C ASN A 118 42.28 36.82 8.33
N GLU A 119 42.53 35.74 9.10
CA GLU A 119 43.48 35.44 10.21
C GLU A 119 43.09 36.17 11.53
N ASP A 120 43.12 35.59 12.74
CA ASP A 120 43.33 34.18 13.17
C ASP A 120 42.78 33.96 14.61
N ALA A 121 42.49 32.70 15.03
CA ALA A 121 42.40 32.27 16.45
C ALA A 121 42.21 30.74 16.63
N GLU A 122 43.02 30.12 17.49
CA GLU A 122 43.05 28.68 17.83
C GLU A 122 42.13 28.26 19.03
N PRO A 123 41.90 26.95 19.27
CA PRO A 123 41.05 26.41 20.35
C PRO A 123 41.84 25.84 21.55
N GLU A 124 41.16 25.48 22.66
CA GLU A 124 41.75 24.59 23.68
C GLU A 124 40.73 23.77 24.50
N SER A 125 41.18 22.61 25.01
CA SER A 125 40.84 21.88 26.27
C SER A 125 39.36 21.58 26.67
N GLY A 126 38.98 20.41 27.23
CA GLY A 126 39.71 19.18 27.58
C GLY A 126 38.90 18.23 28.51
N ARG A 127 39.47 17.06 28.88
CA ARG A 127 38.95 15.99 29.81
C ARG A 127 37.71 15.18 29.34
N SER A 128 37.73 13.84 29.09
CA SER A 128 38.13 12.63 29.88
C SER A 128 37.00 12.10 30.81
N THR A 129 36.22 11.04 30.47
CA THR A 129 36.46 9.55 30.60
C THR A 129 36.27 8.96 32.01
N PRO A 130 35.89 7.67 32.21
CA PRO A 130 35.13 6.71 31.36
C PRO A 130 34.11 5.82 32.15
N ASP A 131 33.60 4.77 31.49
CA ASP A 131 33.14 3.45 31.99
C ASP A 131 32.16 3.25 33.16
N THR A 132 31.10 2.46 32.88
CA THR A 132 30.61 1.36 33.74
C THR A 132 29.82 0.36 32.88
N GLN A 133 30.09 -0.94 33.06
CA GLN A 133 29.38 -2.05 32.39
C GLN A 133 28.17 -2.51 33.23
N VAL A 134 27.25 -3.33 32.68
CA VAL A 134 26.68 -4.55 33.31
C VAL A 134 25.51 -5.15 32.50
N ALA A 135 25.50 -6.50 32.44
CA ALA A 135 24.43 -7.46 32.20
C ALA A 135 23.38 -7.27 31.07
N GLN A 136 23.27 -8.34 30.26
CA GLN A 136 22.12 -8.67 29.43
C GLN A 136 20.90 -9.03 30.29
N LEU A 137 19.68 -8.85 29.75
CA LEU A 137 18.53 -9.70 30.09
C LEU A 137 17.55 -9.76 28.91
N SER A 138 17.26 -10.98 28.43
CA SER A 138 16.41 -11.23 27.25
C SER A 138 15.01 -11.65 27.66
N LEU A 139 13.97 -11.12 27.01
CA LEU A 139 12.62 -11.72 26.90
C LEU A 139 11.78 -10.95 25.84
N PRO A 140 11.08 -11.63 24.89
CA PRO A 140 10.36 -10.94 23.83
C PRO A 140 8.86 -10.74 24.14
N THR A 141 8.44 -9.51 24.44
CA THR A 141 7.01 -9.19 24.61
C THR A 141 6.31 -9.04 23.26
N ALA A 142 5.37 -9.95 22.95
CA ALA A 142 4.61 -9.95 21.70
C ALA A 142 3.76 -8.67 21.53
N SER A 143 4.05 -7.89 20.50
CA SER A 143 3.26 -6.70 20.16
C SER A 143 2.02 -7.08 19.35
N ARG A 144 0.84 -7.11 20.00
CA ARG A 144 -0.45 -7.23 19.31
C ARG A 144 -0.58 -6.17 18.21
N ARG A 145 -1.18 -6.53 17.08
CA ARG A 145 -1.25 -5.68 15.87
C ARG A 145 -2.69 -5.59 15.36
N ASN A 146 -3.42 -4.59 15.82
CA ASN A 146 -4.75 -4.26 15.27
C ASN A 146 -4.58 -3.72 13.84
N GLN A 147 -4.93 -4.52 12.83
CA GLN A 147 -4.97 -4.08 11.43
C GLN A 147 -6.23 -4.58 10.72
N ALA A 148 -6.70 -3.78 9.76
CA ALA A 148 -7.95 -3.99 9.06
C ALA A 148 -7.83 -5.07 7.98
N ILE A 149 -8.01 -6.32 8.37
CA ILE A 149 -8.32 -7.40 7.42
C ILE A 149 -9.74 -7.15 6.89
N GLN A 150 -9.97 -7.24 5.58
CA GLN A 150 -11.31 -7.54 5.07
C GLN A 150 -11.43 -9.04 4.89
N ILE A 151 -12.17 -9.70 5.79
CA ILE A 151 -12.58 -11.10 5.65
C ILE A 151 -13.95 -11.13 4.97
N SER A 152 -14.13 -12.04 4.03
CA SER A 152 -15.44 -12.30 3.42
C SER A 152 -15.51 -13.78 3.03
N PRO A 153 -16.47 -14.55 3.57
CA PRO A 153 -16.78 -15.87 3.06
C PRO A 153 -17.20 -15.79 1.59
N THR A 154 -17.00 -16.86 0.84
CA THR A 154 -17.65 -17.04 -0.46
C THR A 154 -18.37 -18.37 -0.41
N ILE A 155 -19.68 -18.33 -0.13
CA ILE A 155 -20.54 -19.52 -0.11
C ILE A 155 -20.54 -20.11 -1.52
N ALA A 156 -20.12 -21.37 -1.65
CA ALA A 156 -20.29 -22.15 -2.86
C ALA A 156 -21.61 -22.91 -2.75
N SER A 157 -22.62 -22.53 -3.53
CA SER A 157 -23.95 -23.12 -3.46
C SER A 157 -23.96 -24.57 -3.99
N SER A 158 -23.79 -25.55 -3.08
CA SER A 158 -24.11 -26.95 -3.31
C SER A 158 -25.43 -27.31 -2.60
N SER A 159 -26.40 -27.82 -3.35
CA SER A 159 -27.74 -28.12 -2.85
C SER A 159 -27.78 -29.29 -1.86
N GLY A 160 -28.28 -29.04 -0.64
CA GLY A 160 -28.65 -30.05 0.35
C GLY A 160 -29.77 -29.53 1.25
N GLN A 161 -30.83 -30.31 1.43
CA GLN A 161 -32.00 -29.91 2.23
C GLN A 161 -31.85 -30.39 3.68
N THR A 162 -32.19 -29.57 4.68
CA THR A 162 -33.13 -29.93 5.78
C THR A 162 -33.45 -28.77 6.74
N SER A 163 -34.75 -28.47 6.86
CA SER A 163 -35.55 -27.98 8.01
C SER A 163 -35.01 -27.00 9.08
N SER A 164 -35.75 -25.87 9.24
CA SER A 164 -36.08 -25.15 10.51
C SER A 164 -34.94 -24.52 11.35
N ARG A 165 -35.08 -23.33 11.98
CA ARG A 165 -36.25 -22.73 12.64
C ARG A 165 -36.16 -21.19 12.74
N SER A 166 -37.32 -20.53 12.78
CA SER A 166 -37.65 -19.09 12.95
C SER A 166 -36.67 -18.13 13.65
N SER A 167 -36.55 -16.91 13.11
CA SER A 167 -37.00 -15.66 13.78
C SER A 167 -37.24 -14.53 12.76
N GLU A 168 -38.02 -13.50 13.15
CA GLU A 168 -38.69 -12.54 12.25
C GLU A 168 -38.05 -11.12 12.24
N THR A 169 -38.70 -10.18 11.50
CA THR A 169 -38.89 -8.74 11.84
C THR A 169 -38.21 -7.68 10.93
N LEU A 170 -39.00 -7.14 9.96
CA LEU A 170 -38.88 -5.84 9.23
C LEU A 170 -37.74 -5.68 8.19
N GLN A 171 -37.83 -4.88 7.10
CA GLN A 171 -38.91 -4.16 6.39
C GLN A 171 -38.40 -3.89 4.93
N SER A 172 -39.06 -4.38 3.86
CA SER A 172 -40.06 -3.69 3.00
C SER A 172 -39.46 -3.04 1.71
N ILE A 173 -40.33 -2.60 0.77
CA ILE A 173 -40.04 -2.14 -0.61
C ILE A 173 -39.64 -3.30 -1.58
N ILE A 174 -40.56 -3.95 -2.31
CA ILE A 174 -41.28 -3.53 -3.54
C ILE A 174 -40.31 -3.52 -4.76
N GLN A 175 -40.53 -4.22 -5.90
CA GLN A 175 -41.78 -4.68 -6.56
C GLN A 175 -41.61 -6.01 -7.33
N SER A 176 -42.72 -6.71 -7.61
CA SER A 176 -42.84 -7.96 -8.42
C SER A 176 -43.37 -7.65 -9.85
N PRO A 177 -43.67 -8.62 -10.76
CA PRO A 177 -43.53 -10.09 -10.78
C PRO A 177 -42.63 -10.55 -11.99
N GLU A 178 -42.70 -11.67 -12.74
CA GLU A 178 -43.59 -12.84 -12.95
C GLU A 178 -42.80 -14.16 -13.22
N THR A 179 -43.48 -15.31 -13.28
CA THR A 179 -42.93 -16.67 -13.54
C THR A 179 -44.05 -17.60 -14.11
N PRO A 180 -43.84 -18.90 -14.46
CA PRO A 180 -42.85 -19.50 -15.39
C PRO A 180 -43.49 -20.62 -16.31
N THR A 181 -42.66 -21.58 -16.79
CA THR A 181 -42.97 -23.03 -17.04
C THR A 181 -43.28 -23.55 -18.46
N ARG A 182 -42.25 -24.13 -19.13
CA ARG A 182 -42.13 -25.53 -19.62
C ARG A 182 -40.78 -25.65 -20.37
N SER A 183 -39.87 -26.62 -20.18
CA SER A 183 -39.95 -28.09 -19.99
C SER A 183 -40.36 -28.86 -21.25
N SER A 184 -39.62 -29.86 -21.77
CA SER A 184 -38.26 -30.34 -21.41
C SER A 184 -37.73 -31.39 -22.42
N SER A 185 -36.41 -31.42 -22.68
CA SER A 185 -35.63 -32.62 -23.13
C SER A 185 -35.89 -33.16 -24.57
N ARG A 186 -35.10 -34.02 -25.26
CA ARG A 186 -33.84 -34.78 -24.98
C ARG A 186 -32.89 -34.83 -26.20
N ILE A 187 -31.58 -34.84 -25.92
CA ILE A 187 -30.53 -35.81 -26.35
C ILE A 187 -30.72 -36.56 -27.70
N LEU A 188 -29.76 -36.43 -28.64
CA LEU A 188 -28.91 -37.53 -29.17
C LEU A 188 -27.83 -37.00 -30.15
N ASP A 189 -26.73 -37.75 -30.32
CA ASP A 189 -25.46 -37.36 -30.95
C ASP A 189 -25.22 -38.01 -32.36
N PRO A 190 -24.22 -37.55 -33.16
CA PRO A 190 -23.98 -37.98 -34.55
C PRO A 190 -23.13 -39.27 -34.67
N PRO A 191 -22.73 -39.73 -35.89
CA PRO A 191 -21.31 -39.50 -36.32
C PRO A 191 -20.98 -39.56 -37.84
N VAL A 192 -19.68 -39.38 -38.18
CA VAL A 192 -18.95 -39.93 -39.38
C VAL A 192 -19.28 -39.25 -40.73
N SER A 193 -18.47 -39.26 -41.82
CA SER A 193 -17.37 -40.14 -42.30
C SER A 193 -16.15 -39.40 -42.93
N LEU A 194 -15.35 -40.10 -43.77
CA LEU A 194 -14.14 -39.65 -44.49
C LEU A 194 -14.33 -39.57 -46.03
N GLY A 195 -13.35 -38.97 -46.74
CA GLY A 195 -13.13 -39.17 -48.20
C GLY A 195 -12.42 -38.01 -48.91
N THR A 196 -11.09 -37.82 -48.77
CA THR A 196 -10.03 -38.30 -49.69
C THR A 196 -9.68 -37.32 -50.83
N ALA A 197 -8.37 -37.16 -51.11
CA ALA A 197 -7.77 -36.10 -51.93
C ALA A 197 -7.79 -36.34 -53.46
N TYR A 198 -7.40 -35.32 -54.24
CA TYR A 198 -6.33 -35.40 -55.27
C TYR A 198 -5.74 -34.01 -55.61
N SER A 199 -4.73 -33.92 -56.49
CA SER A 199 -3.75 -32.81 -56.51
C SER A 199 -3.31 -32.34 -57.91
N SER A 200 -3.21 -31.01 -58.11
CA SER A 200 -2.24 -30.30 -58.98
C SER A 200 -2.43 -28.77 -58.81
N ALA A 201 -1.48 -27.84 -58.66
CA ALA A 201 -0.02 -27.73 -58.85
C ALA A 201 0.40 -26.82 -60.04
N GLN A 202 0.68 -25.54 -59.76
CA GLN A 202 1.58 -24.58 -60.45
C GLN A 202 1.65 -23.29 -59.58
N ALA A 203 2.83 -22.82 -59.15
CA ALA A 203 3.82 -21.99 -59.87
C ALA A 203 3.36 -20.50 -59.99
N LEU A 204 4.14 -19.46 -59.65
CA LEU A 204 5.52 -19.31 -59.12
C LEU A 204 5.62 -17.98 -58.34
N GLY A 205 6.55 -17.85 -57.37
CA GLY A 205 6.80 -16.55 -56.71
C GLY A 205 7.53 -16.64 -55.36
N VAL A 206 8.86 -16.52 -55.37
CA VAL A 206 9.69 -16.58 -54.15
C VAL A 206 10.14 -15.18 -53.72
N LEU A 207 9.85 -14.81 -52.48
CA LEU A 207 10.60 -13.79 -51.73
C LEU A 207 10.79 -14.24 -50.28
N LEU A 208 11.97 -13.93 -49.71
CA LEU A 208 12.40 -14.48 -48.43
C LEU A 208 11.76 -13.76 -47.24
N ALA A 209 11.25 -14.53 -46.28
CA ALA A 209 10.92 -14.05 -44.94
C ALA A 209 11.53 -15.00 -43.89
N THR A 210 12.56 -14.52 -43.18
CA THR A 210 13.21 -15.30 -42.12
C THR A 210 12.32 -15.38 -40.88
N PRO A 211 12.26 -16.52 -40.16
CA PRO A 211 11.43 -16.64 -38.97
C PRO A 211 11.98 -15.74 -37.85
N ALA A 212 11.23 -14.69 -37.50
CA ALA A 212 11.60 -13.75 -36.46
C ALA A 212 11.82 -14.47 -35.10
N LYS A 213 12.96 -14.20 -34.45
CA LYS A 213 13.30 -14.76 -33.15
C LYS A 213 12.20 -14.45 -32.13
N ARG A 214 11.44 -15.46 -31.70
CA ARG A 214 10.54 -15.36 -30.54
C ARG A 214 11.37 -14.89 -29.33
N GLN A 215 11.18 -13.64 -28.90
CA GLN A 215 11.81 -13.14 -27.68
C GLN A 215 11.36 -14.03 -26.52
N ARG A 216 12.31 -14.62 -25.79
CA ARG A 216 12.05 -15.45 -24.61
C ARG A 216 11.22 -14.61 -23.63
N LEU A 217 10.09 -15.13 -23.15
CA LEU A 217 9.22 -14.38 -22.25
C LEU A 217 10.05 -13.87 -21.07
N LYS A 218 10.05 -12.55 -20.87
CA LYS A 218 10.63 -11.92 -19.68
C LYS A 218 9.95 -12.52 -18.45
N ASN A 219 10.72 -12.83 -17.41
CA ASN A 219 10.21 -13.47 -16.19
C ASN A 219 9.06 -12.63 -15.59
N VAL A 220 7.84 -13.13 -15.68
CA VAL A 220 6.63 -12.43 -15.19
C VAL A 220 6.69 -12.35 -13.65
N PRO A 221 6.53 -11.16 -13.05
CA PRO A 221 6.50 -11.02 -11.60
C PRO A 221 5.46 -11.93 -10.93
N LYS A 222 5.96 -12.79 -10.04
CA LYS A 222 5.15 -13.71 -9.21
C LYS A 222 4.60 -13.04 -7.95
N GLU A 223 5.15 -11.88 -7.59
CA GLU A 223 4.94 -11.12 -6.36
C GLU A 223 4.68 -9.65 -6.73
N PRO A 224 3.95 -8.87 -5.90
CA PRO A 224 3.76 -7.46 -6.16
C PRO A 224 5.08 -6.70 -6.03
N SER A 225 5.27 -5.66 -6.83
CA SER A 225 6.39 -4.73 -6.68
C SER A 225 6.21 -3.90 -5.41
N GLU A 226 7.24 -3.87 -4.55
CA GLU A 226 7.29 -3.05 -3.33
C GLU A 226 7.80 -1.63 -3.66
N GLU A 227 7.25 -0.61 -3.01
CA GLU A 227 7.79 0.76 -3.03
C GLU A 227 7.98 1.31 -1.62
N ASN A 228 8.94 2.22 -1.44
CA ASN A 228 9.38 2.69 -0.12
C ASN A 228 9.63 4.21 -0.07
N GLY A 229 8.88 4.89 0.81
CA GLY A 229 8.94 6.34 1.02
C GLY A 229 7.98 7.13 0.12
N TYR A 230 7.98 8.45 0.29
CA TYR A 230 7.17 9.36 -0.53
C TYR A 230 7.65 9.43 -1.99
N GLN A 231 6.70 9.32 -2.91
CA GLN A 231 6.91 9.33 -4.35
C GLN A 231 6.20 10.53 -4.99
N GLN A 232 6.98 11.47 -5.49
CA GLN A 232 6.45 12.66 -6.17
C GLN A 232 6.07 12.39 -7.65
N GLY A 233 6.70 11.40 -8.27
CA GLY A 233 6.50 11.07 -9.69
C GLY A 233 5.10 10.54 -10.00
N SER A 234 4.66 10.75 -11.24
CA SER A 234 3.45 10.14 -11.81
C SER A 234 3.70 8.69 -12.24
N LYS A 235 2.70 7.83 -12.05
CA LYS A 235 2.68 6.45 -12.56
C LYS A 235 1.34 6.18 -13.27
N LYS A 236 1.37 5.91 -14.58
CA LYS A 236 0.22 5.42 -15.37
C LYS A 236 0.01 3.94 -15.02
N VAL A 237 -1.17 3.56 -14.55
CA VAL A 237 -1.52 2.19 -14.13
C VAL A 237 -2.96 1.83 -14.51
N MET A 238 -3.22 0.57 -14.81
CA MET A 238 -4.58 0.04 -14.96
C MET A 238 -5.07 -0.58 -13.65
N VAL A 239 -6.32 -0.31 -13.26
CA VAL A 239 -6.96 -0.96 -12.11
C VAL A 239 -7.35 -2.39 -12.46
N LEU A 240 -6.90 -3.38 -11.69
CA LEU A 240 -7.23 -4.79 -11.89
C LEU A 240 -8.34 -5.28 -10.94
N LYS A 241 -8.37 -4.77 -9.71
CA LYS A 241 -9.30 -5.17 -8.65
C LYS A 241 -9.46 -4.04 -7.65
N VAL A 242 -10.65 -3.91 -7.07
CA VAL A 242 -10.97 -2.98 -5.98
C VAL A 242 -11.83 -3.70 -4.94
N THR A 243 -11.80 -3.26 -3.68
CA THR A 243 -12.76 -3.69 -2.63
C THR A 243 -13.83 -2.64 -2.42
N GLU A 244 -14.89 -2.99 -1.67
CA GLU A 244 -15.74 -1.95 -1.09
C GLU A 244 -15.04 -1.24 0.08
N PRO A 245 -15.38 0.03 0.37
CA PRO A 245 -14.82 0.77 1.48
C PRO A 245 -15.22 0.14 2.83
N PHE A 246 -14.23 -0.23 3.62
CA PHE A 246 -14.39 -0.72 4.98
C PHE A 246 -13.81 0.29 5.98
N ALA A 247 -14.43 0.42 7.16
CA ALA A 247 -13.78 1.10 8.28
C ALA A 247 -12.45 0.40 8.58
N TYR A 248 -11.37 1.11 8.94
CA TYR A 248 -10.06 0.51 9.20
C TYR A 248 -9.57 0.67 10.64
N ASP A 249 -10.06 1.69 11.35
CA ASP A 249 -9.74 1.95 12.75
C ASP A 249 -10.96 1.73 13.66
N MET A 250 -10.92 2.28 14.88
CA MET A 250 -12.02 2.28 15.85
C MET A 250 -12.91 3.53 15.79
N LYS A 251 -12.47 4.62 15.14
CA LYS A 251 -13.30 5.83 14.92
C LYS A 251 -14.34 5.62 13.81
N GLY A 252 -14.11 4.64 12.93
CA GLY A 252 -14.90 4.43 11.72
C GLY A 252 -14.32 5.12 10.49
N GLU A 253 -13.06 5.58 10.53
CA GLU A 253 -12.37 6.06 9.32
C GLU A 253 -12.32 4.94 8.28
N LYS A 254 -12.67 5.24 7.02
CA LYS A 254 -12.82 4.25 5.96
C LYS A 254 -11.65 4.26 4.99
N MET A 255 -11.34 3.10 4.43
CA MET A 255 -10.38 2.92 3.34
C MET A 255 -10.90 1.85 2.38
N PHE A 256 -10.29 1.71 1.21
CA PHE A 256 -10.44 0.51 0.38
C PHE A 256 -9.08 -0.01 -0.11
N HIS A 257 -9.04 -1.30 -0.43
CA HIS A 257 -7.89 -1.93 -1.07
C HIS A 257 -8.11 -1.97 -2.58
N ALA A 258 -7.04 -1.78 -3.35
CA ALA A 258 -7.03 -2.02 -4.78
C ALA A 258 -5.77 -2.80 -5.21
N THR A 259 -5.81 -3.34 -6.42
CA THR A 259 -4.65 -3.93 -7.09
C THR A 259 -4.58 -3.29 -8.47
N VAL A 260 -3.44 -2.71 -8.79
CA VAL A 260 -3.19 -1.98 -10.04
C VAL A 260 -1.96 -2.56 -10.74
N ALA A 261 -1.80 -2.33 -12.04
CA ALA A 261 -0.66 -2.81 -12.79
C ALA A 261 -0.15 -1.81 -13.84
N THR A 262 1.15 -1.83 -14.06
CA THR A 262 1.78 -1.36 -15.31
C THR A 262 1.82 -2.54 -16.29
N GLU A 263 2.36 -2.34 -17.50
CA GLU A 263 2.53 -3.41 -18.49
C GLU A 263 3.49 -4.52 -18.02
N THR A 264 4.33 -4.25 -17.01
CA THR A 264 5.37 -5.16 -16.52
C THR A 264 5.19 -5.61 -15.07
N GLU A 265 4.53 -4.81 -14.22
CA GLU A 265 4.48 -5.00 -12.77
C GLU A 265 3.06 -4.86 -12.21
N PHE A 266 2.80 -5.40 -11.01
CA PHE A 266 1.56 -5.14 -10.27
C PHE A 266 1.83 -4.71 -8.84
N PHE A 267 0.96 -3.84 -8.32
CA PHE A 267 1.09 -3.20 -7.02
C PHE A 267 -0.18 -3.40 -6.20
N ARG A 268 -0.03 -3.59 -4.89
CA ARG A 268 -1.15 -3.50 -3.94
C ARG A 268 -1.30 -2.05 -3.49
N VAL A 269 -2.54 -1.58 -3.34
CA VAL A 269 -2.85 -0.18 -3.07
C VAL A 269 -3.78 -0.07 -1.86
N LYS A 270 -3.49 0.87 -0.96
CA LYS A 270 -4.32 1.23 0.18
C LYS A 270 -4.79 2.67 0.00
N VAL A 271 -6.09 2.86 -0.21
CA VAL A 271 -6.67 4.17 -0.50
C VAL A 271 -7.46 4.65 0.71
N PHE A 272 -6.92 5.65 1.40
CA PHE A 272 -7.50 6.26 2.61
C PHE A 272 -8.44 7.43 2.28
N ASP A 273 -8.37 7.98 1.07
CA ASP A 273 -9.35 8.93 0.56
C ASP A 273 -10.47 8.18 -0.18
N ILE A 274 -11.60 7.95 0.50
CA ILE A 274 -12.72 7.20 -0.06
C ILE A 274 -13.43 7.91 -1.23
N VAL A 275 -13.24 9.22 -1.41
CA VAL A 275 -13.82 9.96 -2.57
C VAL A 275 -13.23 9.46 -3.88
N LEU A 276 -12.01 8.88 -3.83
CA LEU A 276 -11.36 8.30 -5.00
C LEU A 276 -11.99 6.96 -5.45
N LYS A 277 -12.92 6.35 -4.69
CA LYS A 277 -13.57 5.06 -5.03
C LYS A 277 -14.17 5.06 -6.44
N GLU A 278 -14.76 6.17 -6.86
CA GLU A 278 -15.36 6.36 -8.20
C GLU A 278 -14.33 6.29 -9.34
N LYS A 279 -13.05 6.56 -9.07
CA LYS A 279 -11.97 6.45 -10.06
C LYS A 279 -11.40 5.03 -10.14
N PHE A 280 -11.44 4.26 -9.04
CA PHE A 280 -10.88 2.91 -8.96
C PHE A 280 -11.80 1.82 -9.56
N ILE A 281 -12.30 2.05 -10.77
CA ILE A 281 -13.11 1.10 -11.54
C ILE A 281 -12.18 0.14 -12.30
N PRO A 282 -12.39 -1.19 -12.25
CA PRO A 282 -11.58 -2.16 -12.99
C PRO A 282 -11.47 -1.86 -14.50
N ASN A 283 -10.29 -2.12 -15.06
CA ASN A 283 -9.83 -1.80 -16.41
C ASN A 283 -9.69 -0.30 -16.76
N LYS A 284 -10.10 0.66 -15.91
CA LYS A 284 -9.72 2.06 -16.11
C LYS A 284 -8.22 2.27 -15.93
N VAL A 285 -7.66 3.20 -16.71
CA VAL A 285 -6.27 3.64 -16.60
C VAL A 285 -6.23 4.96 -15.82
N LEU A 286 -5.40 4.99 -14.76
CA LEU A 286 -5.24 6.11 -13.86
C LEU A 286 -3.78 6.57 -13.85
N THR A 287 -3.57 7.88 -13.64
CA THR A 287 -2.27 8.41 -13.24
C THR A 287 -2.31 8.71 -11.74
N ILE A 288 -1.37 8.11 -11.00
CA ILE A 288 -1.23 8.28 -9.55
C ILE A 288 0.09 9.03 -9.29
N SER A 289 0.06 10.03 -8.41
CA SER A 289 1.23 10.81 -7.99
C SER A 289 1.10 11.28 -6.54
N ASN A 290 2.19 11.76 -5.92
CA ASN A 290 2.22 12.21 -4.52
C ASN A 290 1.75 11.13 -3.52
N TYR A 291 2.05 9.86 -3.79
CA TYR A 291 1.72 8.70 -2.95
C TYR A 291 2.89 8.35 -2.03
N VAL A 292 2.69 7.39 -1.11
CA VAL A 292 3.76 6.87 -0.25
C VAL A 292 3.83 5.36 -0.38
N GLY A 293 4.99 4.84 -0.81
CA GLY A 293 5.30 3.42 -0.69
C GLY A 293 5.59 3.06 0.76
N CYS A 294 4.86 2.10 1.33
CA CYS A 294 5.05 1.65 2.70
C CYS A 294 4.58 0.19 2.84
N ASN A 295 5.33 -0.64 3.57
CA ASN A 295 4.95 -2.03 3.87
C ASN A 295 4.65 -2.93 2.65
N GLY A 296 5.15 -2.59 1.44
CA GLY A 296 4.82 -3.29 0.20
C GLY A 296 3.52 -2.83 -0.48
N PHE A 297 2.99 -1.66 -0.10
CA PHE A 297 1.80 -1.04 -0.68
C PHE A 297 2.09 0.36 -1.19
N ILE A 298 1.37 0.77 -2.23
CA ILE A 298 1.16 2.17 -2.58
C ILE A 298 0.02 2.69 -1.68
N ASN A 299 0.34 3.57 -0.73
CA ASN A 299 -0.64 4.24 0.11
C ASN A 299 -1.03 5.59 -0.51
N ILE A 300 -2.33 5.82 -0.68
CA ILE A 300 -2.93 7.00 -1.30
C ILE A 300 -3.79 7.73 -0.27
N TYR A 301 -3.54 9.02 -0.10
CA TYR A 301 -4.20 9.90 0.87
C TYR A 301 -4.78 11.13 0.16
N SER A 302 -5.50 12.00 0.87
CA SER A 302 -6.04 13.25 0.32
C SER A 302 -5.00 14.26 -0.18
N ALA A 303 -3.71 14.07 0.17
CA ALA A 303 -2.58 14.83 -0.39
C ALA A 303 -1.98 14.20 -1.66
N SER A 304 -2.42 13.00 -2.04
CA SER A 304 -2.06 12.33 -3.29
C SER A 304 -2.94 12.81 -4.44
N SER A 305 -2.50 12.65 -5.69
CA SER A 305 -3.27 13.10 -6.87
C SER A 305 -3.54 11.93 -7.80
N VAL A 306 -4.82 11.66 -8.06
CA VAL A 306 -5.31 10.57 -8.92
C VAL A 306 -6.24 11.13 -10.00
N SER A 307 -5.85 10.97 -11.26
CA SER A 307 -6.63 11.36 -12.44
C SER A 307 -6.87 10.16 -13.36
N GLU A 308 -7.99 10.17 -14.08
CA GLU A 308 -8.24 9.23 -15.17
C GLU A 308 -7.44 9.63 -16.41
N VAL A 309 -7.07 8.66 -17.24
CA VAL A 309 -6.25 8.86 -18.44
C VAL A 309 -7.11 8.65 -19.68
N ASN A 310 -7.41 9.75 -20.37
CA ASN A 310 -8.33 9.81 -21.50
C ASN A 310 -7.58 10.01 -22.84
N ASP A 311 -6.33 9.56 -22.93
CA ASP A 311 -5.47 9.73 -24.13
C ASP A 311 -5.79 8.74 -25.27
N GLY A 312 -6.72 7.81 -25.05
CA GLY A 312 -7.10 6.79 -26.02
C GLY A 312 -6.09 5.65 -26.18
N GLU A 313 -4.95 5.68 -25.46
CA GLU A 313 -3.90 4.67 -25.57
C GLU A 313 -4.25 3.42 -24.72
N PRO A 314 -4.44 2.24 -25.34
CA PRO A 314 -4.82 1.03 -24.62
C PRO A 314 -3.62 0.40 -23.91
N MET A 315 -3.40 0.75 -22.64
CA MET A 315 -2.37 0.13 -21.78
C MET A 315 -2.56 -1.40 -21.71
N ASN A 316 -1.59 -2.16 -22.23
CA ASN A 316 -1.74 -3.60 -22.39
C ASN A 316 -1.12 -4.37 -21.21
N ILE A 317 -1.97 -4.79 -20.27
CA ILE A 317 -1.55 -5.61 -19.11
C ILE A 317 -1.58 -7.11 -19.49
N PRO A 318 -0.41 -7.81 -19.53
CA PRO A 318 -0.35 -9.20 -19.95
C PRO A 318 -1.23 -10.14 -19.12
N LEU A 319 -1.87 -11.12 -19.77
CA LEU A 319 -2.74 -12.10 -19.10
C LEU A 319 -2.02 -12.89 -17.99
N SER A 320 -0.72 -13.14 -18.15
CA SER A 320 0.14 -13.77 -17.13
C SER A 320 0.33 -12.87 -15.89
N LEU A 321 0.44 -11.55 -16.08
CA LEU A 321 0.54 -10.57 -15.01
C LEU A 321 -0.80 -10.41 -14.29
N ARG A 322 -1.92 -10.31 -15.04
CA ARG A 322 -3.29 -10.30 -14.48
C ARG A 322 -3.59 -11.56 -13.66
N LYS A 323 -3.16 -12.74 -14.11
CA LYS A 323 -3.26 -14.00 -13.36
C LYS A 323 -2.40 -13.97 -12.09
N SER A 324 -1.16 -13.51 -12.18
CA SER A 324 -0.24 -13.43 -11.03
C SER A 324 -0.73 -12.46 -9.95
N ALA A 325 -1.32 -11.32 -10.34
CA ALA A 325 -1.89 -10.33 -9.44
C ALA A 325 -3.12 -10.80 -8.64
N ASN A 326 -3.84 -11.81 -9.14
CA ASN A 326 -5.04 -12.36 -8.51
C ASN A 326 -4.82 -13.75 -7.85
N ARG A 327 -3.59 -14.26 -7.86
CA ARG A 327 -3.24 -15.62 -7.40
C ARG A 327 -3.12 -15.69 -5.88
N THR A 328 -3.86 -16.59 -5.23
CA THR A 328 -3.58 -17.02 -3.85
C THR A 328 -2.16 -17.61 -3.77
N PRO A 329 -1.29 -17.12 -2.87
CA PRO A 329 0.01 -17.76 -2.61
C PRO A 329 -0.19 -19.10 -1.88
N LYS A 330 0.56 -20.13 -2.27
CA LYS A 330 0.51 -21.45 -1.62
C LYS A 330 1.02 -21.39 -0.18
N ILE A 331 0.48 -22.23 0.71
CA ILE A 331 0.85 -22.23 2.12
C ILE A 331 2.33 -22.58 2.34
N ASN A 332 2.89 -23.59 1.64
CA ASN A 332 4.32 -23.91 1.77
C ASN A 332 5.24 -22.73 1.42
N TYR A 333 4.85 -21.93 0.43
CA TYR A 333 5.53 -20.73 -0.01
C TYR A 333 5.41 -19.61 1.05
N LEU A 334 4.28 -19.48 1.74
CA LEU A 334 4.15 -18.55 2.88
C LEU A 334 5.07 -18.96 4.04
N CYS A 335 5.14 -20.25 4.36
CA CYS A 335 6.06 -20.79 5.38
C CYS A 335 7.54 -20.54 5.04
N SER A 336 7.89 -20.43 3.74
CA SER A 336 9.26 -20.15 3.29
C SER A 336 9.69 -18.67 3.39
N LYS A 337 8.78 -17.75 3.72
CA LYS A 337 9.03 -16.29 3.66
C LYS A 337 9.44 -15.70 5.01
N ARG A 338 10.12 -14.54 4.94
CA ARG A 338 10.45 -13.73 6.12
C ARG A 338 9.18 -13.35 6.91
N ARG A 339 9.28 -13.28 8.23
CA ARG A 339 8.21 -12.76 9.11
C ARG A 339 7.84 -11.33 8.72
N GLY A 340 6.57 -10.95 8.91
CA GLY A 340 6.08 -9.58 8.69
C GLY A 340 5.65 -9.23 7.26
N ILE A 341 5.61 -10.20 6.34
CA ILE A 341 4.96 -10.02 5.02
C ILE A 341 3.44 -9.86 5.15
N PHE A 342 2.81 -9.27 4.12
CA PHE A 342 1.36 -9.08 4.03
C PHE A 342 0.78 -10.04 2.98
N VAL A 343 -0.30 -10.75 3.32
CA VAL A 343 -0.87 -11.83 2.49
C VAL A 343 -2.25 -11.45 1.98
N ASN A 344 -2.43 -11.50 0.65
CA ASN A 344 -3.73 -11.43 0.01
C ASN A 344 -3.98 -12.77 -0.68
N GLY A 345 -5.16 -13.35 -0.50
CA GLY A 345 -5.49 -14.68 -1.01
C GLY A 345 -6.91 -15.12 -0.66
N VAL A 346 -7.27 -16.31 -1.10
CA VAL A 346 -8.50 -17.01 -0.72
C VAL A 346 -8.11 -18.44 -0.37
N PHE A 347 -8.33 -18.83 0.88
CA PHE A 347 -7.92 -20.11 1.46
C PHE A 347 -9.14 -20.86 1.99
N THR A 348 -9.10 -22.19 2.05
CA THR A 348 -10.18 -22.99 2.66
C THR A 348 -9.96 -23.05 4.17
N VAL A 349 -11.00 -22.84 4.97
CA VAL A 349 -10.98 -23.07 6.42
C VAL A 349 -11.15 -24.57 6.68
N CYS A 350 -10.21 -25.16 7.39
CA CYS A 350 -10.24 -26.55 7.81
C CYS A 350 -10.70 -26.71 9.27
N LYS A 351 -10.33 -25.76 10.13
CA LYS A 351 -10.69 -25.74 11.55
C LYS A 351 -11.01 -24.32 12.03
N LYS A 352 -11.83 -24.20 13.07
CA LYS A 352 -12.12 -22.96 13.79
C LYS A 352 -12.02 -23.21 15.29
N GLU A 353 -11.32 -22.35 16.01
CA GLU A 353 -11.30 -22.34 17.48
C GLU A 353 -11.54 -20.92 17.99
N GLU A 354 -12.50 -20.75 18.90
CA GLU A 354 -12.80 -19.45 19.52
C GLU A 354 -12.13 -19.38 20.90
N ARG A 355 -11.26 -18.38 21.10
CA ARG A 355 -10.39 -18.26 22.28
C ARG A 355 -10.64 -16.93 23.01
N GLY A 356 -11.91 -16.63 23.25
CA GLY A 356 -12.40 -15.50 24.04
C GLY A 356 -12.30 -14.15 23.32
N TYR A 357 -11.10 -13.58 23.20
CA TYR A 357 -10.88 -12.27 22.56
C TYR A 357 -10.41 -12.36 21.10
N TYR A 358 -10.33 -13.58 20.56
CA TYR A 358 -9.85 -13.87 19.21
C TYR A 358 -10.36 -15.23 18.71
N ILE A 359 -10.30 -15.43 17.39
CA ILE A 359 -10.62 -16.69 16.72
C ILE A 359 -9.38 -17.16 15.96
N CYS A 360 -8.99 -18.42 16.13
CA CYS A 360 -8.00 -19.09 15.30
C CYS A 360 -8.72 -19.85 14.18
N TYR A 361 -8.40 -19.55 12.93
CA TYR A 361 -8.78 -20.36 11.78
C TYR A 361 -7.57 -21.15 11.31
N GLU A 362 -7.67 -22.47 11.27
CA GLU A 362 -6.70 -23.30 10.53
C GLU A 362 -7.13 -23.29 9.05
N ILE A 363 -6.26 -22.80 8.18
CA ILE A 363 -6.46 -22.78 6.73
C ILE A 363 -5.56 -23.81 6.05
N GLY A 364 -6.05 -24.40 4.95
CA GLY A 364 -5.35 -25.46 4.22
C GLY A 364 -5.34 -25.27 2.71
N ASP A 365 -4.29 -25.80 2.07
CA ASP A 365 -4.23 -26.10 0.64
C ASP A 365 -3.47 -27.42 0.39
N ASP A 366 -3.35 -27.79 -0.89
CA ASP A 366 -2.59 -28.94 -1.41
C ASP A 366 -1.06 -28.91 -1.08
N THR A 367 -0.57 -27.89 -0.37
CA THR A 367 0.84 -27.78 0.05
C THR A 367 1.05 -27.69 1.55
N GLY A 368 0.00 -27.58 2.36
CA GLY A 368 0.11 -27.57 3.83
C GLY A 368 -1.01 -26.83 4.55
N MET A 369 -0.81 -26.63 5.86
CA MET A 369 -1.74 -25.96 6.78
C MET A 369 -1.08 -24.74 7.42
N MET A 370 -1.87 -23.74 7.81
CA MET A 370 -1.42 -22.52 8.50
C MET A 370 -2.52 -21.97 9.41
N GLU A 371 -2.15 -21.39 10.55
CA GLU A 371 -3.09 -20.69 11.44
C GLU A 371 -3.25 -19.21 11.06
N VAL A 372 -4.48 -18.69 11.19
CA VAL A 372 -4.84 -17.29 11.02
C VAL A 372 -5.56 -16.82 12.28
N GLU A 373 -4.88 -16.01 13.08
CA GLU A 373 -5.47 -15.34 14.25
C GLU A 373 -6.29 -14.11 13.83
N VAL A 374 -7.55 -14.04 14.27
CA VAL A 374 -8.50 -12.97 13.93
C VAL A 374 -8.93 -12.25 15.20
N TYR A 375 -8.72 -10.92 15.23
CA TYR A 375 -8.87 -10.07 16.42
C TYR A 375 -9.88 -8.93 16.23
N GLY A 376 -10.47 -8.48 17.34
CA GLY A 376 -11.40 -7.34 17.38
C GLY A 376 -12.65 -7.59 16.54
N ARG A 377 -13.26 -6.54 15.98
CA ARG A 377 -14.50 -6.56 15.16
C ARG A 377 -14.58 -7.62 14.04
N LEU A 378 -13.46 -8.23 13.68
CA LEU A 378 -13.34 -9.26 12.64
C LEU A 378 -13.79 -10.64 13.15
N THR A 379 -13.83 -10.86 14.47
CA THR A 379 -14.44 -12.05 15.08
C THR A 379 -15.95 -12.12 14.82
N ASN A 380 -16.58 -10.99 14.49
CA ASN A 380 -18.01 -10.88 14.22
C ASN A 380 -18.38 -11.36 12.80
N ILE A 381 -17.39 -11.78 11.98
CA ILE A 381 -17.61 -12.23 10.61
C ILE A 381 -17.88 -13.74 10.65
N ALA A 382 -19.13 -14.12 10.36
CA ALA A 382 -19.53 -15.52 10.30
C ALA A 382 -18.70 -16.29 9.26
N CYS A 383 -17.89 -17.23 9.73
CA CYS A 383 -17.08 -18.12 8.90
C CYS A 383 -16.82 -19.42 9.68
N ASN A 384 -16.94 -20.56 9.00
CA ASN A 384 -16.94 -21.90 9.56
C ASN A 384 -16.00 -22.83 8.76
N PRO A 385 -15.62 -24.02 9.29
CA PRO A 385 -14.95 -25.05 8.50
C PRO A 385 -15.70 -25.36 7.20
N GLY A 386 -14.97 -25.48 6.09
CA GLY A 386 -15.48 -25.61 4.73
C GLY A 386 -15.60 -24.27 3.97
N ASP A 387 -15.71 -23.13 4.66
CA ASP A 387 -15.79 -21.82 4.00
C ASP A 387 -14.47 -21.42 3.34
N LYS A 388 -14.57 -20.51 2.37
CA LYS A 388 -13.42 -19.86 1.73
C LYS A 388 -13.13 -18.49 2.35
N LEU A 389 -12.11 -18.45 3.21
CA LEU A 389 -11.59 -17.27 3.88
C LEU A 389 -10.82 -16.40 2.87
N ARG A 390 -11.45 -15.31 2.42
CA ARG A 390 -10.74 -14.25 1.69
C ARG A 390 -9.93 -13.41 2.67
N LEU A 391 -8.61 -13.36 2.49
CA LEU A 391 -7.72 -12.47 3.23
C LEU A 391 -7.25 -11.34 2.31
N MET A 392 -7.34 -10.10 2.80
CA MET A 392 -6.78 -8.91 2.15
C MET A 392 -6.19 -8.02 3.23
N LEU A 393 -4.85 -8.02 3.28
CA LEU A 393 -4.01 -7.32 4.25
C LEU A 393 -3.32 -6.11 3.64
#